data_AF-A0A943L1A3-F1
#
_entry.id   AF-A0A943L1A3-F1
#
_cell.length_a   1.000
_cell.length_b   1.000
_cell.length_c   1.000
_cell.angle_alpha   90.00
_cell.angle_beta   90.00
_cell.angle_gamma   90.00
#
_symmetry.space_group_name_H-M   'P 1'
#
loop_
_entity.id
_entity.type
_entity.pdbx_description
1 polymer ?
#
loop_
_entity_poly.entity_id
_entity_poly.type
_entity_poly.pdbx_seq_one_letter_code
_entity_poly.pdbx_strand_id
1 'polypeptide(L)'
;MIAEKKLSDYSTIQKGNPQKIETKYDWYNTKYQSIKGNLSYMLQSNTIYDSKVSEQVNSDALKQYAIVNSEFPQNLSFPSRNTIWTELNADDYSIKSQRLYLLGVYNTEDISEEESEKMCAIIADKFINLMGEDYNFTGIQIIYYDKNGGYECAIDAHGFKKLEYNEILSKTKKVDRLPEDYLNWLSKQ
;
A
#
# COMPACT_ATOMS: atom_id res chain seq x y z
N MET A 1 -28.97 4.88 6.23
CA MET A 1 -27.70 5.33 6.85
C MET A 1 -26.76 5.86 5.76
N ILE A 2 -25.83 6.78 6.05
CA ILE A 2 -24.90 7.36 5.04
C ILE A 2 -24.14 6.26 4.29
N ALA A 3 -23.58 5.29 5.01
CA ALA A 3 -22.82 4.19 4.43
C ALA A 3 -23.63 3.32 3.46
N GLU A 4 -24.85 2.91 3.86
CA GLU A 4 -25.75 2.15 2.98
C GLU A 4 -26.05 2.91 1.69
N LYS A 5 -26.29 4.23 1.79
CA LYS A 5 -26.54 5.08 0.64
C LYS A 5 -25.32 5.09 -0.29
N LYS A 6 -24.13 5.41 0.25
CA LYS A 6 -22.88 5.46 -0.52
C LYS A 6 -22.57 4.15 -1.22
N LEU A 7 -22.70 3.02 -0.55
CA LEU A 7 -22.45 1.70 -1.16
C LEU A 7 -23.52 1.30 -2.18
N SER A 8 -24.78 1.68 -1.97
CA SER A 8 -25.87 1.42 -2.93
C SER A 8 -25.70 2.25 -4.20
N ASP A 9 -25.36 3.54 -4.05
CA ASP A 9 -25.08 4.44 -5.17
C ASP A 9 -23.89 3.92 -6.00
N TYR A 10 -22.80 3.52 -5.33
CA TYR A 10 -21.65 2.89 -5.98
C TYR A 10 -22.02 1.60 -6.73
N SER A 11 -22.75 0.69 -6.09
CA SER A 11 -23.20 -0.56 -6.70
C SER A 11 -24.08 -0.30 -7.94
N THR A 12 -24.92 0.72 -7.89
CA THR A 12 -25.79 1.11 -9.01
C THR A 12 -24.97 1.64 -10.18
N ILE A 13 -24.09 2.60 -9.90
CA ILE A 13 -23.34 3.34 -10.94
C ILE A 13 -22.23 2.49 -11.55
N GLN A 14 -21.44 1.79 -10.74
CA GLN A 14 -20.25 1.07 -11.20
C GLN A 14 -20.53 -0.37 -11.59
N LYS A 15 -21.59 -0.98 -11.04
CA LYS A 15 -21.90 -2.41 -11.27
C LYS A 15 -23.26 -2.65 -11.94
N GLY A 16 -24.04 -1.60 -12.21
CA GLY A 16 -25.39 -1.73 -12.76
C GLY A 16 -26.36 -2.49 -11.84
N ASN A 17 -26.07 -2.56 -10.53
CA ASN A 17 -26.88 -3.31 -9.57
C ASN A 17 -27.58 -2.35 -8.59
N PRO A 18 -28.86 -2.01 -8.84
CA PRO A 18 -29.62 -1.02 -8.06
C PRO A 18 -30.13 -1.54 -6.71
N GLN A 19 -29.70 -2.72 -6.26
CA GLN A 19 -30.12 -3.25 -4.96
C GLN A 19 -29.54 -2.44 -3.80
N LYS A 20 -30.38 -2.16 -2.80
CA LYS A 20 -29.94 -1.59 -1.53
C LYS A 20 -28.84 -2.47 -0.91
N ILE A 21 -27.72 -1.87 -0.54
CA ILE A 21 -26.64 -2.52 0.18
C ILE A 21 -26.83 -2.26 1.68
N GLU A 22 -27.14 -3.32 2.40
CA GLU A 22 -27.15 -3.32 3.87
C GLU A 22 -25.73 -3.46 4.42
N THR A 23 -25.48 -2.80 5.55
CA THR A 23 -24.14 -2.72 6.14
C THR A 23 -24.17 -2.99 7.64
N LYS A 24 -23.07 -3.54 8.15
CA LYS A 24 -22.74 -3.60 9.59
C LYS A 24 -21.50 -2.76 9.86
N TYR A 25 -21.41 -2.19 11.05
CA TYR A 25 -20.19 -1.49 11.46
C TYR A 25 -19.15 -2.50 11.95
N ASP A 26 -17.94 -2.41 11.40
CA ASP A 26 -16.76 -3.15 11.82
C ASP A 26 -15.94 -2.27 12.76
N TRP A 27 -16.07 -2.57 14.06
CA TRP A 27 -15.41 -1.82 15.12
C TRP A 27 -13.88 -1.90 15.08
N TYR A 28 -13.32 -3.02 14.63
CA TYR A 28 -11.87 -3.24 14.64
C TYR A 28 -11.19 -2.49 13.50
N ASN A 29 -11.88 -2.37 12.35
CA ASN A 29 -11.36 -1.69 11.17
C ASN A 29 -12.01 -0.31 10.94
N THR A 30 -12.81 0.17 11.90
CA THR A 30 -13.45 1.51 11.91
C THR A 30 -14.20 1.83 10.60
N LYS A 31 -14.90 0.85 10.02
CA LYS A 31 -15.54 0.97 8.70
C LYS A 31 -16.93 0.34 8.67
N TYR A 32 -17.75 0.73 7.70
CA TYR A 32 -19.01 0.06 7.42
C TYR A 32 -18.81 -1.01 6.35
N GLN A 33 -19.07 -2.26 6.69
CA GLN A 33 -18.90 -3.42 5.81
C GLN A 33 -20.27 -3.86 5.28
N SER A 34 -20.38 -4.13 3.97
CA SER A 34 -21.58 -4.77 3.42
C SER A 34 -21.80 -6.13 4.08
N ILE A 35 -23.06 -6.53 4.31
CA ILE A 35 -23.34 -7.84 4.93
C ILE A 35 -22.77 -8.99 4.08
N LYS A 36 -22.71 -8.82 2.75
CA LYS A 36 -22.11 -9.77 1.80
C LYS A 36 -20.58 -9.78 1.81
N GLY A 37 -19.92 -8.83 2.50
CA GLY A 37 -18.47 -8.82 2.74
C GLY A 37 -17.58 -8.28 1.61
N ASN A 38 -18.13 -7.95 0.45
CA ASN A 38 -17.36 -7.56 -0.74
C ASN A 38 -17.11 -6.05 -0.89
N LEU A 39 -17.82 -5.22 -0.11
CA LEU A 39 -17.73 -3.77 -0.17
C LEU A 39 -17.62 -3.20 1.23
N SER A 40 -16.75 -2.21 1.43
CA SER A 40 -16.76 -1.42 2.67
C SER A 40 -16.67 0.07 2.38
N TYR A 41 -17.23 0.88 3.28
CA TYR A 41 -17.17 2.33 3.25
C TYR A 41 -16.53 2.84 4.53
N MET A 42 -15.50 3.68 4.38
CA MET A 42 -14.83 4.34 5.49
C MET A 42 -15.32 5.79 5.53
N LEU A 43 -16.02 6.14 6.61
CA LEU A 43 -16.69 7.43 6.74
C LEU A 43 -15.69 8.60 6.87
N GLN A 44 -14.58 8.39 7.59
CA GLN A 44 -13.60 9.44 7.88
C GLN A 44 -12.84 9.89 6.62
N SER A 45 -12.47 8.96 5.75
CA SER A 45 -11.78 9.21 4.48
C SER A 45 -12.75 9.40 3.31
N ASN A 46 -14.04 9.13 3.51
CA ASN A 46 -15.05 9.11 2.46
C ASN A 46 -14.66 8.22 1.27
N THR A 47 -14.16 7.01 1.57
CA THR A 47 -13.68 6.05 0.58
C THR A 47 -14.49 4.76 0.56
N ILE A 48 -14.55 4.12 -0.60
CA ILE A 48 -15.15 2.81 -0.82
C ILE A 48 -14.04 1.82 -1.20
N TYR A 49 -13.98 0.72 -0.47
CA TYR A 49 -13.21 -0.45 -0.86
C TYR A 49 -14.11 -1.46 -1.56
N ASP A 50 -13.64 -1.98 -2.69
CA ASP A 50 -14.23 -3.10 -3.41
C ASP A 50 -13.16 -4.15 -3.65
N SER A 51 -13.37 -5.36 -3.12
CA SER A 51 -12.36 -6.42 -3.22
C SER A 51 -12.01 -6.75 -4.67
N LYS A 52 -12.99 -6.72 -5.58
CA LYS A 52 -12.75 -7.03 -7.00
C LYS A 52 -11.92 -5.96 -7.70
N VAL A 53 -12.13 -4.68 -7.37
CA VAL A 53 -11.32 -3.58 -7.91
C VAL A 53 -9.89 -3.71 -7.41
N SER A 54 -9.72 -3.97 -6.11
CA SER A 54 -8.39 -4.15 -5.53
C SER A 54 -7.69 -5.38 -6.13
N GLU A 55 -8.38 -6.51 -6.31
CA GLU A 55 -7.85 -7.72 -6.95
C GLU A 55 -7.39 -7.44 -8.40
N GLN A 56 -8.19 -6.71 -9.18
CA GLN A 56 -7.83 -6.34 -10.55
C GLN A 56 -6.57 -5.47 -10.58
N VAL A 57 -6.49 -4.44 -9.73
CA VAL A 57 -5.30 -3.58 -9.61
C VAL A 57 -4.07 -4.41 -9.25
N ASN A 58 -4.18 -5.37 -8.33
CA ASN A 58 -3.05 -6.24 -7.96
C ASN A 58 -2.62 -7.14 -9.13
N SER A 59 -3.56 -7.65 -9.92
CA SER A 59 -3.26 -8.45 -11.12
C SER A 59 -2.46 -7.65 -12.15
N ASP A 60 -2.82 -6.38 -12.34
CA ASP A 60 -2.12 -5.50 -13.27
C ASP A 60 -0.76 -5.05 -12.73
N ALA A 61 -0.68 -4.72 -11.44
CA ALA A 61 0.58 -4.38 -10.78
C ALA A 61 1.59 -5.53 -10.80
N LEU A 62 1.13 -6.78 -10.65
CA LEU A 62 2.01 -7.95 -10.70
C LEU A 62 2.73 -8.10 -12.05
N LYS A 63 2.09 -7.71 -13.15
CA LYS A 63 2.71 -7.75 -14.49
C LYS A 63 3.84 -6.73 -14.62
N GLN A 64 3.70 -5.57 -13.97
CA GLN A 64 4.70 -4.50 -13.96
C GLN A 64 5.81 -4.75 -12.93
N TYR A 65 5.50 -5.47 -11.85
CA TYR A 65 6.39 -5.69 -10.71
C TYR A 65 7.78 -6.23 -11.12
N ALA A 66 7.83 -7.21 -12.01
CA ALA A 66 9.10 -7.78 -12.49
C ALA A 66 9.95 -6.75 -13.25
N ILE A 67 9.31 -5.87 -14.02
CA ILE A 67 9.97 -4.80 -14.77
C ILE A 67 10.52 -3.77 -13.78
N VAL A 68 9.69 -3.29 -12.85
CA VAL A 68 10.11 -2.35 -11.81
C VAL A 68 11.29 -2.89 -11.01
N ASN A 69 11.25 -4.14 -10.58
CA ASN A 69 12.33 -4.76 -9.83
C ASN A 69 13.65 -4.85 -10.63
N SER A 70 13.58 -5.02 -11.96
CA SER A 70 14.78 -5.09 -12.80
C SER A 70 15.51 -3.75 -12.95
N GLU A 71 14.87 -2.64 -12.60
CA GLU A 71 15.46 -1.29 -12.59
C GLU A 71 16.21 -0.97 -11.28
N PHE A 72 16.14 -1.86 -10.29
CA PHE A 72 16.90 -1.75 -9.05
C PHE A 72 18.24 -2.48 -9.14
N PRO A 73 19.27 -2.01 -8.41
CA PRO A 73 20.58 -2.65 -8.42
C PRO A 73 20.53 -4.04 -7.76
N GLN A 74 21.45 -4.93 -8.18
CA GLN A 74 21.43 -6.35 -7.83
C GLN A 74 21.65 -6.65 -6.34
N ASN A 75 22.15 -5.69 -5.56
CA ASN A 75 22.27 -5.79 -4.10
C ASN A 75 20.91 -5.76 -3.38
N LEU A 76 19.85 -5.29 -4.05
CA LEU A 76 18.50 -5.27 -3.50
C LEU A 76 17.72 -6.53 -3.86
N SER A 77 17.21 -7.23 -2.85
CA SER A 77 16.25 -8.31 -2.99
C SER A 77 14.88 -7.84 -2.54
N PHE A 78 13.88 -7.99 -3.42
CA PHE A 78 12.50 -7.58 -3.18
C PHE A 78 11.63 -8.79 -2.82
N PRO A 79 10.46 -8.60 -2.17
CA PRO A 79 9.50 -9.69 -1.95
C PRO A 79 9.04 -10.29 -3.30
N SER A 80 8.51 -11.51 -3.28
CA SER A 80 8.07 -12.21 -4.51
C SER A 80 6.93 -11.51 -5.25
N ARG A 81 6.19 -10.63 -4.55
CA ARG A 81 5.16 -9.76 -5.10
C ARG A 81 5.02 -8.50 -4.24
N ASN A 82 4.55 -7.41 -4.84
CA ASN A 82 3.94 -6.32 -4.09
C ASN A 82 2.45 -6.60 -3.83
N THR A 83 1.84 -5.77 -2.99
CA THR A 83 0.38 -5.70 -2.87
C THR A 83 -0.06 -4.24 -2.88
N ILE A 84 -1.19 -3.95 -3.51
CA ILE A 84 -1.79 -2.62 -3.55
C ILE A 84 -3.20 -2.71 -2.98
N TRP A 85 -3.44 -2.03 -1.86
CA TRP A 85 -4.79 -1.81 -1.37
C TRP A 85 -5.38 -0.61 -2.10
N THR A 86 -6.53 -0.78 -2.75
CA THR A 86 -7.17 0.28 -3.54
C THR A 86 -8.53 0.63 -2.95
N GLU A 87 -8.73 1.92 -2.70
CA GLU A 87 -10.03 2.50 -2.39
C GLU A 87 -10.38 3.58 -3.41
N LEU A 88 -11.67 3.89 -3.51
CA LEU A 88 -12.24 4.87 -4.43
C LEU A 88 -12.86 6.01 -3.65
N ASN A 89 -12.78 7.24 -4.17
CA ASN A 89 -13.52 8.36 -3.61
C ASN A 89 -15.03 8.10 -3.73
N ALA A 90 -15.77 8.23 -2.64
CA ALA A 90 -17.21 7.93 -2.61
C ALA A 90 -18.10 9.02 -3.24
N ASP A 91 -17.52 10.14 -3.66
CA ASP A 91 -18.17 11.19 -4.48
C ASP A 91 -17.72 11.14 -5.95
N ASP A 92 -16.54 10.58 -6.24
CA ASP A 92 -15.99 10.42 -7.59
C ASP A 92 -15.21 9.10 -7.73
N TYR A 93 -15.86 8.07 -8.28
CA TYR A 93 -15.28 6.73 -8.37
C TYR A 93 -14.09 6.61 -9.33
N SER A 94 -13.76 7.66 -10.10
CA SER A 94 -12.55 7.69 -10.93
C SER A 94 -11.28 7.97 -10.12
N ILE A 95 -11.42 8.61 -8.96
CA ILE A 95 -10.30 8.98 -8.09
C ILE A 95 -9.99 7.82 -7.14
N LYS A 96 -8.75 7.33 -7.21
CA LYS A 96 -8.26 6.23 -6.38
C LYS A 96 -7.40 6.75 -5.23
N SER A 97 -7.45 6.05 -4.11
CA SER A 97 -6.49 6.14 -3.01
C SER A 97 -5.84 4.77 -2.87
N GLN A 98 -4.51 4.70 -3.00
CA GLN A 98 -3.81 3.43 -3.07
C GLN A 98 -2.67 3.35 -2.07
N ARG A 99 -2.64 2.23 -1.32
CA ARG A 99 -1.55 1.90 -0.42
C ARG A 99 -0.70 0.79 -1.00
N LEU A 100 0.58 1.09 -1.24
CA LEU A 100 1.57 0.11 -1.66
C LEU A 100 2.12 -0.67 -0.46
N TYR A 101 2.28 -1.98 -0.58
CA TYR A 101 2.94 -2.83 0.41
C TYR A 101 4.17 -3.49 -0.21
N LEU A 102 5.35 -3.16 0.32
CA LEU A 102 6.66 -3.73 0.00
C LEU A 102 7.30 -4.28 1.28
N LEU A 103 6.88 -5.49 1.64
CA LEU A 103 7.19 -6.07 2.95
C LEU A 103 8.39 -7.02 2.85
N GLY A 104 9.59 -6.51 3.18
CA GLY A 104 10.82 -7.29 3.19
C GLY A 104 11.70 -7.03 1.98
N VAL A 105 12.28 -5.83 1.92
CA VAL A 105 13.35 -5.48 0.97
C VAL A 105 14.69 -5.62 1.69
N TYR A 106 15.63 -6.36 1.11
CA TYR A 106 16.94 -6.64 1.70
C TYR A 106 18.05 -6.03 0.87
N ASN A 107 19.02 -5.39 1.52
CA ASN A 107 20.17 -4.76 0.87
C ASN A 107 21.48 -5.39 1.36
N THR A 108 22.26 -5.93 0.43
CA THR A 108 23.57 -6.53 0.71
C THR A 108 24.74 -5.55 0.55
N GLU A 109 24.47 -4.30 0.20
CA GLU A 109 25.49 -3.27 0.02
C GLU A 109 26.09 -2.83 1.36
N ASP A 110 27.39 -2.57 1.36
CA ASP A 110 28.12 -2.08 2.51
C ASP A 110 27.91 -0.56 2.70
N ILE A 111 26.75 -0.18 3.26
CA ILE A 111 26.36 1.24 3.43
C ILE A 111 26.55 1.75 4.88
N SER A 112 26.72 3.05 5.03
CA SER A 112 26.79 3.68 6.36
C SER A 112 25.42 3.68 7.06
N GLU A 113 25.41 3.84 8.39
CA GLU A 113 24.15 3.95 9.14
C GLU A 113 23.33 5.18 8.73
N GLU A 114 23.99 6.31 8.41
CA GLU A 114 23.31 7.51 7.91
C GLU A 114 22.62 7.27 6.55
N GLU A 115 23.23 6.47 5.68
CA GLU A 115 22.62 6.08 4.40
C GLU A 115 21.45 5.11 4.61
N SER A 116 21.58 4.17 5.55
CA SER A 116 20.51 3.22 5.91
C SER A 116 19.22 3.93 6.31
N GLU A 117 19.31 5.02 7.10
CA GLU A 117 18.16 5.82 7.53
C GLU A 117 17.36 6.41 6.35
N LYS A 118 18.02 6.67 5.22
CA LYS A 118 17.42 7.28 4.02
C LYS A 118 17.01 6.22 2.99
N MET A 119 17.69 5.08 2.96
CA MET A 119 17.57 4.08 1.90
C MET A 119 16.14 3.53 1.77
N CYS A 120 15.44 3.32 2.90
CA CYS A 120 14.04 2.91 2.91
C CYS A 120 13.14 3.88 2.12
N ALA A 121 13.32 5.20 2.32
CA ALA A 121 12.54 6.22 1.61
C ALA A 121 12.94 6.35 0.15
N ILE A 122 14.24 6.24 -0.16
CA ILE A 122 14.78 6.27 -1.53
C ILE A 122 14.19 5.13 -2.36
N ILE A 123 14.18 3.91 -1.82
CA ILE A 123 13.63 2.73 -2.50
C ILE A 123 12.14 2.91 -2.74
N ALA A 124 11.40 3.34 -1.71
CA ALA A 124 9.96 3.60 -1.80
C ALA A 124 9.60 4.62 -2.89
N ASP A 125 10.27 5.78 -2.90
CA ASP A 125 10.02 6.86 -3.87
C ASP A 125 10.37 6.40 -5.30
N LYS A 126 11.53 5.78 -5.49
CA LYS A 126 11.91 5.21 -6.80
C LYS A 126 10.89 4.17 -7.27
N PHE A 127 10.44 3.28 -6.39
CA PHE A 127 9.47 2.25 -6.73
C PHE A 127 8.13 2.88 -7.16
N ILE A 128 7.62 3.85 -6.41
CA ILE A 128 6.40 4.60 -6.74
C ILE A 128 6.53 5.26 -8.11
N ASN A 129 7.67 5.91 -8.39
CA ASN A 129 7.91 6.59 -9.66
C ASN A 129 7.96 5.60 -10.84
N LEU A 130 8.57 4.43 -10.65
CA LEU A 130 8.66 3.38 -11.68
C LEU A 130 7.33 2.70 -11.98
N MET A 131 6.42 2.60 -11.00
CA MET A 131 5.06 2.10 -11.22
C MET A 131 4.22 3.05 -12.09
N GLY A 132 4.62 4.33 -12.20
CA GLY A 132 4.02 5.31 -13.11
C GLY A 132 2.69 5.91 -12.64
N GLU A 133 2.08 6.71 -13.53
CA GLU A 133 0.89 7.52 -13.22
C GLU A 133 -0.44 6.76 -13.25
N ASP A 134 -0.42 5.47 -13.61
CA ASP A 134 -1.61 4.61 -13.55
C ASP A 134 -2.06 4.35 -12.09
N TYR A 135 -1.19 4.65 -11.12
CA TYR A 135 -1.43 4.49 -9.70
C TYR A 135 -1.34 5.83 -8.97
N ASN A 136 -2.33 6.07 -8.10
CA ASN A 136 -2.31 7.18 -7.16
C ASN A 136 -1.92 6.67 -5.78
N PHE A 137 -0.62 6.47 -5.56
CA PHE A 137 -0.10 6.05 -4.26
C PHE A 137 -0.19 7.19 -3.26
N THR A 138 -1.14 7.08 -2.34
CA THR A 138 -1.42 8.01 -1.25
C THR A 138 -0.95 7.45 0.10
N GLY A 139 -0.60 6.17 0.14
CA GLY A 139 -0.05 5.48 1.30
C GLY A 139 0.98 4.43 0.90
N ILE A 140 1.80 4.02 1.86
CA ILE A 140 2.80 2.97 1.70
C ILE A 140 3.04 2.23 3.01
N GLN A 141 3.38 0.95 2.92
CA GLN A 141 4.12 0.25 3.95
C GLN A 141 5.32 -0.44 3.31
N ILE A 142 6.52 0.03 3.66
CA ILE A 142 7.77 -0.59 3.25
C ILE A 142 8.55 -1.03 4.48
N ILE A 143 9.06 -2.25 4.44
CA ILE A 143 9.99 -2.80 5.43
C ILE A 143 11.29 -3.11 4.71
N TYR A 144 12.36 -2.44 5.13
CA TYR A 144 13.69 -2.48 4.54
C TYR A 144 14.71 -3.01 5.55
N TYR A 145 15.69 -3.78 5.08
CA TYR A 145 16.72 -4.39 5.90
C TYR A 145 18.10 -4.24 5.26
N ASP A 146 19.11 -3.99 6.07
CA ASP A 146 20.54 -4.04 5.71
C ASP A 146 21.40 -4.50 6.89
N LYS A 147 22.72 -4.40 6.75
CA LYS A 147 23.67 -4.77 7.82
C LYS A 147 23.54 -3.93 9.11
N ASN A 148 22.94 -2.75 9.03
CA ASN A 148 22.79 -1.81 10.16
C ASN A 148 21.43 -1.97 10.87
N GLY A 149 20.51 -2.79 10.33
CA GLY A 149 19.26 -3.14 10.98
C GLY A 149 18.06 -3.18 10.02
N GLY A 150 16.87 -2.98 10.59
CA GLY A 150 15.61 -2.86 9.85
C GLY A 150 15.02 -1.46 9.97
N TYR A 151 14.35 -1.01 8.92
CA TYR A 151 13.70 0.29 8.84
C TYR A 151 12.31 0.13 8.23
N GLU A 152 11.33 0.84 8.77
CA GLU A 152 9.95 0.81 8.30
C GLU A 152 9.47 2.24 8.01
N CYS A 153 8.76 2.39 6.90
CA CYS A 153 7.89 3.54 6.68
C CYS A 153 6.47 3.02 6.47
N ALA A 154 5.57 3.40 7.39
CA ALA A 154 4.15 3.08 7.34
C ALA A 154 3.32 4.37 7.30
N ILE A 155 2.72 4.64 6.14
CA ILE A 155 1.79 5.73 5.88
C ILE A 155 0.49 5.12 5.37
N ASP A 156 -0.57 5.34 6.12
CA ASP A 156 -1.91 4.95 5.69
C ASP A 156 -2.37 5.79 4.49
N ALA A 157 -3.21 5.21 3.64
CA ALA A 157 -3.79 5.90 2.49
C ALA A 157 -4.95 6.81 2.95
N HIS A 158 -4.61 7.98 3.50
CA HIS A 158 -5.58 8.98 3.95
C HIS A 158 -5.83 10.02 2.86
N GLY A 159 -6.95 9.90 2.16
CA GLY A 159 -7.35 10.85 1.12
C GLY A 159 -6.76 10.54 -0.25
N PHE A 160 -6.50 11.58 -1.05
CA PHE A 160 -6.23 11.46 -2.49
C PHE A 160 -4.96 12.18 -2.96
N LYS A 161 -4.17 12.70 -2.02
CA LYS A 161 -2.89 13.36 -2.32
C LYS A 161 -1.81 12.31 -2.52
N LYS A 162 -1.13 12.34 -3.67
CA LYS A 162 0.01 11.47 -3.96
C LYS A 162 1.13 11.69 -2.93
N LEU A 163 1.76 10.59 -2.51
CA LEU A 163 2.89 10.63 -1.58
C LEU A 163 4.06 11.41 -2.17
N GLU A 164 4.74 12.14 -1.31
CA GLU A 164 5.97 12.86 -1.63
C GLU A 164 7.15 12.24 -0.87
N TYR A 165 8.34 12.24 -1.47
CA TYR A 165 9.57 11.72 -0.86
C TYR A 165 9.79 12.24 0.57
N ASN A 166 9.62 13.55 0.82
CA ASN A 166 9.85 14.15 2.14
C ASN A 166 8.89 13.60 3.20
N GLU A 167 7.66 13.26 2.80
CA GLU A 167 6.69 12.65 3.71
C GLU A 167 7.14 11.23 4.09
N ILE A 168 7.54 10.43 3.09
CA ILE A 168 8.07 9.07 3.29
C ILE A 168 9.29 9.12 4.21
N LEU A 169 10.27 9.96 3.91
CA LEU A 169 11.49 10.12 4.70
C LEU A 169 11.19 10.50 6.16
N SER A 170 10.26 11.43 6.39
CA SER A 170 9.89 11.86 7.75
C SER A 170 9.18 10.77 8.58
N LYS A 171 8.66 9.73 7.92
CA LYS A 171 7.93 8.62 8.54
C LYS A 171 8.74 7.34 8.61
N THR A 172 9.87 7.26 7.92
CA THR A 172 10.85 6.18 8.07
C THR A 172 11.45 6.17 9.46
N LYS A 173 11.48 4.99 10.08
CA LYS A 173 12.06 4.79 11.41
C LYS A 173 12.81 3.46 11.46
N LYS A 174 13.87 3.40 12.26
CA LYS A 174 14.54 2.15 12.62
C LYS A 174 13.60 1.29 13.45
N VAL A 175 13.62 -0.03 13.22
CA VAL A 175 12.78 -1.01 13.90
C VAL A 175 13.57 -1.64 15.05
N ASP A 176 13.01 -1.63 16.26
CA ASP A 176 13.69 -2.14 17.45
C ASP A 176 13.77 -3.68 17.49
N ARG A 177 12.72 -4.36 17.01
CA ARG A 177 12.63 -5.82 17.03
C ARG A 177 12.73 -6.37 15.62
N LEU A 178 13.84 -7.06 15.36
CA LEU A 178 14.13 -7.66 14.08
C LEU A 178 13.52 -9.08 13.99
N PRO A 179 12.93 -9.45 12.85
CA PRO A 179 12.36 -10.78 12.69
C PRO A 179 13.44 -11.86 12.48
N GLU A 180 13.11 -13.11 12.74
CA GLU A 180 14.06 -14.23 12.69
C GLU A 180 14.61 -14.49 11.27
N ASP A 181 13.81 -14.22 10.24
CA ASP A 181 14.21 -14.32 8.84
C ASP A 181 15.30 -13.32 8.49
N TYR A 182 15.20 -12.08 8.99
CA TYR A 182 16.28 -11.09 8.91
C TYR A 182 17.56 -11.59 9.60
N LEU A 183 17.47 -12.07 10.84
CA LEU A 183 18.64 -12.53 11.60
C LEU A 183 19.35 -13.70 10.90
N ASN A 184 18.56 -14.62 10.36
CA ASN A 184 19.06 -15.74 9.56
C ASN A 184 19.70 -15.28 8.24
N TRP A 185 19.10 -14.29 7.57
CA TRP A 185 19.68 -13.68 6.36
C TRP A 185 21.02 -13.01 6.67
N LEU A 186 21.10 -12.18 7.72
CA LEU A 186 22.31 -11.45 8.11
C LEU A 186 23.48 -12.40 8.42
N SER A 187 23.21 -13.55 9.04
CA SER A 187 24.25 -14.55 9.36
C SER A 187 24.89 -15.25 8.14
N LYS A 188 24.32 -15.07 6.94
CA LYS A 188 24.77 -15.69 5.68
C LYS A 188 25.49 -14.73 4.75
N GLN A 189 25.55 -13.45 5.13
CA GLN A 189 26.38 -12.43 4.50
C GLN A 189 27.85 -12.68 4.86
#